data_AF-A0A3M1JGX4-F1
#
_entry.id   AF-A0A3M1JGX4-F1
#
_cell.length_a   1.000
_cell.length_b   1.000
_cell.length_c   1.000
_cell.angle_alpha   90.00
_cell.angle_beta   90.00
_cell.angle_gamma   90.00
#
_symmetry.space_group_name_H-M   'P 1'
#
loop_
_entity.id
_entity.type
_entity.pdbx_description
1 polymer ?
#
loop_
_entity_poly.entity_id
_entity_poly.type
_entity_poly.pdbx_seq_one_letter_code
_entity_poly.pdbx_strand_id
1 'polypeptide(L)'
;MRKSALWKKFRSWWKWHYLAYIVGVPVLLLSLLSFWVRPSFLNVALIISSSLSMIGARFSIPSLLFLPYILTLGVFIRIQNLSLLKYRYPLALDPYFFLRLARTYLETGSFPSVDMMRSAPLGAPSGPNFFVMTIVWTYKALQALFPGITLELADILHPVIYFALGVVAFYLLARRAFNATTAVIAAILLSVLPSYLYRTMAGFSDHESIAMMFMFFCFWAFLPLTGKHVKKNYLWAAASGFFAALVFLSWAGGSKLLMTVIAFYALVSFVLGMLDIHRSLYLLVFSLSYLAVLSLWSPSLFISQLSSIYFLPVIAFSLYGIFLHFALPRFSFIAKRFNALPGHLSLTIFLLAASSLAFSVAFGFSFVWNAVEKLLYSVFIPLGAGRLTLTVAENKVPYLRDWLGQFGFFFWVFLAGGLYLAHSLSAPLSKAKNQSAKWLIPLSVLAMVLSFILANKDPYSVLNGTSIQSFIFFVSSLVIGFGILAYLSFLAGREKFNLDKLNGKWLFVLAWWLAMMLSARGAVRVFIVLVPPAVLVASYLISSLVEKAVSIKDVPGKVFYFIIAFLLFVPVALPAYSTSLLQAKYTGPGFNQQWQLAADWIKQN
;
A
#
# COMPACT_ATOMS: atom_id res chain seq x y z
N MET A 1 -21.76 -50.82 3.21
CA MET A 1 -22.00 -49.81 2.14
C MET A 1 -21.26 -48.46 2.26
N ARG A 2 -20.41 -48.19 3.28
CA ARG A 2 -19.67 -46.90 3.40
C ARG A 2 -18.32 -46.81 2.64
N LYS A 3 -17.75 -47.93 2.17
CA LYS A 3 -16.47 -47.95 1.42
C LYS A 3 -16.61 -47.49 -0.05
N SER A 4 -17.78 -47.63 -0.69
CA SER A 4 -17.95 -47.29 -2.12
C SER A 4 -18.08 -45.78 -2.39
N ALA A 5 -18.59 -45.00 -1.45
CA ALA A 5 -18.71 -43.55 -1.57
C ALA A 5 -17.34 -42.85 -1.46
N LEU A 6 -16.49 -43.30 -0.54
CA LEU A 6 -15.11 -42.84 -0.40
C LEU A 6 -14.27 -43.17 -1.65
N TRP A 7 -14.44 -44.37 -2.20
CA TRP A 7 -13.74 -44.80 -3.40
C TRP A 7 -14.21 -44.07 -4.66
N LYS A 8 -15.52 -43.81 -4.82
CA LYS A 8 -16.04 -42.97 -5.92
C LYS A 8 -15.57 -41.52 -5.81
N LYS A 9 -15.50 -40.98 -4.58
CA LYS A 9 -14.97 -39.63 -4.31
C LYS A 9 -13.46 -39.56 -4.59
N PHE A 10 -12.70 -40.61 -4.25
CA PHE A 10 -11.27 -40.73 -4.54
C PHE A 10 -10.97 -40.91 -6.03
N ARG A 11 -11.81 -41.66 -6.77
CA ARG A 11 -11.64 -41.88 -8.22
C ARG A 11 -12.03 -40.66 -9.05
N SER A 12 -13.07 -39.93 -8.63
CA SER A 12 -13.42 -38.60 -9.16
C SER A 12 -12.34 -37.57 -8.83
N TRP A 13 -11.78 -37.63 -7.62
CA TRP A 13 -10.66 -36.78 -7.19
C TRP A 13 -9.40 -37.07 -8.02
N TRP A 14 -9.06 -38.33 -8.24
CA TRP A 14 -7.91 -38.78 -9.03
C TRP A 14 -8.01 -38.36 -10.50
N LYS A 15 -9.15 -38.61 -11.17
CA LYS A 15 -9.30 -38.34 -12.62
C LYS A 15 -9.12 -36.87 -12.99
N TRP A 16 -9.63 -35.93 -12.19
CA TRP A 16 -9.52 -34.49 -12.49
C TRP A 16 -8.17 -33.89 -12.06
N HIS A 17 -7.54 -34.40 -10.99
CA HIS A 17 -6.18 -34.00 -10.60
C HIS A 17 -5.14 -34.48 -11.62
N TYR A 18 -5.30 -35.71 -12.13
CA TYR A 18 -4.42 -36.30 -13.12
C TYR A 18 -4.54 -35.57 -14.47
N LEU A 19 -5.76 -35.18 -14.89
CA LEU A 19 -5.96 -34.35 -16.09
C LEU A 19 -5.34 -32.95 -15.96
N ALA A 20 -5.51 -32.29 -14.81
CA ALA A 20 -4.94 -30.96 -14.58
C ALA A 20 -3.40 -30.97 -14.58
N TYR A 21 -2.78 -32.06 -14.11
CA TYR A 21 -1.33 -32.23 -14.17
C TYR A 21 -0.84 -32.63 -15.57
N ILE A 22 -1.51 -33.57 -16.25
CA ILE A 22 -1.09 -34.07 -17.57
C ILE A 22 -1.32 -33.06 -18.69
N VAL A 23 -2.35 -32.21 -18.58
CA VAL A 23 -2.64 -31.19 -19.59
C VAL A 23 -2.08 -29.84 -19.16
N GLY A 24 -2.28 -29.45 -17.90
CA GLY A 24 -1.89 -28.12 -17.40
C GLY A 24 -0.38 -27.93 -17.32
N VAL A 25 0.39 -28.93 -16.86
CA VAL A 25 1.86 -28.78 -16.74
C VAL A 25 2.54 -28.75 -18.10
N PRO A 26 2.22 -29.62 -19.08
CA PRO A 26 2.79 -29.52 -20.42
C PRO A 26 2.34 -28.28 -21.19
N VAL A 27 1.07 -27.84 -21.07
CA VAL A 27 0.62 -26.58 -21.69
C VAL A 27 1.32 -25.38 -21.05
N LEU A 28 1.52 -25.38 -19.73
CA LEU A 28 2.33 -24.38 -19.03
C LEU A 28 3.79 -24.43 -19.50
N LEU A 29 4.41 -25.61 -19.60
CA LEU A 29 5.80 -25.78 -20.06
C LEU A 29 5.99 -25.37 -21.53
N LEU A 30 5.03 -25.66 -22.41
CA LEU A 30 5.04 -25.24 -23.81
C LEU A 30 4.83 -23.73 -23.96
N SER A 31 3.95 -23.14 -23.14
CA SER A 31 3.78 -21.69 -23.10
C SER A 31 4.96 -20.96 -22.43
N LEU A 32 5.67 -21.62 -21.50
CA LEU A 32 6.94 -21.18 -20.92
C LEU A 32 8.05 -21.18 -21.98
N LEU A 33 8.17 -22.24 -22.78
CA LEU A 33 9.14 -22.34 -23.87
C LEU A 33 8.86 -21.32 -24.99
N SER A 34 7.59 -21.11 -25.35
CA SER A 34 7.21 -20.15 -26.38
C SER A 34 7.34 -18.69 -25.92
N PHE A 35 7.15 -18.39 -24.63
CA PHE A 35 7.32 -17.03 -24.08
C PHE A 35 8.77 -16.54 -24.18
N TRP A 36 9.75 -17.42 -23.97
CA TRP A 36 11.18 -17.10 -24.13
C TRP A 36 11.59 -16.88 -25.58
N VAL A 37 10.91 -17.51 -26.54
CA VAL A 37 11.24 -17.40 -27.98
C VAL A 37 10.52 -16.21 -28.63
N ARG A 38 9.22 -16.02 -28.37
CA ARG A 38 8.42 -14.86 -28.81
C ARG A 38 7.26 -14.62 -27.85
N PRO A 39 7.32 -13.61 -26.97
CA PRO A 39 6.21 -13.28 -26.09
C PRO A 39 5.01 -12.82 -26.94
N SER A 40 3.94 -13.63 -26.97
CA SER A 40 2.73 -13.37 -27.73
C SER A 40 1.51 -13.33 -26.81
N PHE A 41 0.44 -12.68 -27.27
CA PHE A 41 -0.86 -12.62 -26.62
C PHE A 41 -1.38 -13.99 -26.16
N LEU A 42 -1.18 -15.02 -26.98
CA LEU A 42 -1.59 -16.39 -26.68
C LEU A 42 -0.84 -16.97 -25.48
N ASN A 43 0.45 -16.64 -25.33
CA ASN A 43 1.30 -17.16 -24.25
C ASN A 43 0.86 -16.60 -22.89
N VAL A 44 0.54 -15.30 -22.82
CA VAL A 44 0.05 -14.66 -21.58
C VAL A 44 -1.35 -15.19 -21.21
N ALA A 45 -2.24 -15.34 -22.19
CA ALA A 45 -3.58 -15.88 -21.96
C ALA A 45 -3.57 -17.37 -21.56
N LEU A 46 -2.69 -18.18 -22.16
CA LEU A 46 -2.51 -19.59 -21.80
C LEU A 46 -1.91 -19.76 -20.40
N ILE A 47 -1.00 -18.87 -19.99
CA ILE A 47 -0.41 -18.92 -18.66
C ILE A 47 -1.41 -18.45 -17.61
N ILE A 48 -2.20 -17.41 -17.87
CA ILE A 48 -3.27 -16.97 -16.97
C ILE A 48 -4.35 -18.05 -16.83
N SER A 49 -4.78 -18.67 -17.93
CA SER A 49 -5.82 -19.71 -17.91
C SER A 49 -5.35 -21.02 -17.25
N SER A 50 -4.11 -21.45 -17.51
CA SER A 50 -3.51 -22.60 -16.81
C SER A 50 -3.30 -22.31 -15.32
N SER A 51 -2.88 -21.09 -14.96
CA SER A 51 -2.78 -20.63 -13.56
C SER A 51 -4.13 -20.74 -12.85
N LEU A 52 -5.19 -20.17 -13.44
CA LEU A 52 -6.54 -20.22 -12.89
C LEU A 52 -7.08 -21.65 -12.77
N SER A 53 -6.73 -22.54 -13.71
CA SER A 53 -7.14 -23.94 -13.70
C SER A 53 -6.44 -24.78 -12.62
N MET A 54 -5.14 -24.56 -12.39
CA MET A 54 -4.34 -25.31 -11.40
C MET A 54 -4.56 -24.80 -9.97
N ILE A 55 -4.96 -23.54 -9.80
CA ILE A 55 -5.37 -22.94 -8.50
C ILE A 55 -6.62 -23.63 -7.91
N GLY A 56 -7.39 -24.37 -8.72
CA GLY A 56 -8.49 -25.22 -8.25
C GLY A 56 -8.06 -26.39 -7.35
N ALA A 57 -6.77 -26.77 -7.33
CA ALA A 57 -6.23 -27.80 -6.45
C ALA A 57 -5.68 -27.15 -5.16
N ARG A 58 -6.33 -27.40 -4.02
CA ARG A 58 -6.03 -26.83 -2.68
C ARG A 58 -4.63 -27.20 -2.13
N PHE A 59 -3.54 -26.71 -2.72
CA PHE A 59 -2.19 -26.81 -2.14
C PHE A 59 -1.37 -25.53 -2.28
N SER A 60 -0.35 -25.42 -1.42
CA SER A 60 0.58 -24.30 -1.22
C SER A 60 1.80 -24.29 -2.16
N ILE A 61 1.96 -25.34 -2.97
CA ILE A 61 3.09 -25.59 -3.89
C ILE A 61 2.88 -24.96 -5.29
N PRO A 62 1.67 -24.95 -5.89
CA PRO A 62 1.45 -24.33 -7.21
C PRO A 62 1.78 -22.83 -7.22
N SER A 63 1.52 -22.10 -6.14
CA SER A 63 1.70 -20.65 -6.10
C SER A 63 3.17 -20.20 -6.06
N LEU A 64 4.11 -21.08 -5.67
CA LEU A 64 5.55 -20.82 -5.79
C LEU A 64 6.07 -21.02 -7.22
N LEU A 65 5.41 -21.85 -8.02
CA LEU A 65 5.76 -22.07 -9.43
C LEU A 65 5.36 -20.89 -10.33
N PHE A 66 4.30 -20.15 -9.96
CA PHE A 66 3.86 -18.96 -10.72
C PHE A 66 4.69 -17.71 -10.44
N LEU A 67 5.32 -17.61 -9.26
CA LEU A 67 6.05 -16.39 -8.87
C LEU A 67 7.22 -16.07 -9.84
N PRO A 68 8.08 -17.04 -10.24
CA PRO A 68 9.10 -16.79 -11.27
C PRO A 68 8.53 -16.23 -12.56
N TYR A 69 7.39 -16.75 -13.05
CA TYR A 69 6.76 -16.25 -14.27
C TYR A 69 6.26 -14.81 -14.12
N ILE A 70 5.61 -14.49 -13.00
CA ILE A 70 5.12 -13.13 -12.71
C ILE A 70 6.31 -12.16 -12.66
N LEU A 71 7.41 -12.57 -12.04
CA LEU A 71 8.65 -11.79 -12.01
C LEU A 71 9.21 -11.61 -13.43
N THR A 72 9.32 -12.67 -14.23
CA THR A 72 9.78 -12.57 -15.61
C THR A 72 8.91 -11.64 -16.44
N LEU A 73 7.58 -11.74 -16.31
CA LEU A 73 6.64 -10.84 -16.99
C LEU A 73 6.84 -9.38 -16.57
N GLY A 74 6.89 -9.11 -15.27
CA GLY A 74 7.06 -7.77 -14.73
C GLY A 74 8.41 -7.13 -15.09
N VAL A 75 9.48 -7.91 -15.05
CA VAL A 75 10.84 -7.52 -15.47
C VAL A 75 10.87 -7.28 -16.97
N PHE A 76 10.33 -8.21 -17.77
CA PHE A 76 10.27 -8.10 -19.23
C PHE A 76 9.61 -6.79 -19.66
N ILE A 77 8.47 -6.42 -19.08
CA ILE A 77 7.82 -5.13 -19.37
C ILE A 77 8.75 -3.96 -19.04
N ARG A 78 9.42 -3.97 -17.88
CA ARG A 78 10.21 -2.85 -17.37
C ARG A 78 11.53 -2.60 -18.09
N ILE A 79 12.03 -3.57 -18.86
CA ILE A 79 13.29 -3.46 -19.61
C ILE A 79 13.09 -3.14 -21.09
N GLN A 80 11.86 -2.94 -21.56
CA GLN A 80 11.60 -2.72 -22.99
C GLN A 80 12.23 -1.43 -23.55
N ASN A 81 12.53 -0.43 -22.71
CA ASN A 81 13.19 0.81 -23.11
C ASN A 81 14.72 0.75 -23.13
N LEU A 82 15.37 -0.37 -22.77
CA LEU A 82 16.82 -0.39 -22.60
C LEU A 82 17.60 0.08 -23.85
N SER A 83 17.12 -0.24 -25.05
CA SER A 83 17.73 0.22 -26.31
C SER A 83 17.63 1.74 -26.48
N LEU A 84 16.52 2.36 -26.06
CA LEU A 84 16.33 3.82 -26.09
C LEU A 84 17.22 4.52 -25.06
N LEU A 85 17.48 3.87 -23.93
CA LEU A 85 18.43 4.34 -22.91
C LEU A 85 19.90 4.15 -23.32
N LYS A 86 20.16 3.47 -24.44
CA LYS A 86 21.50 3.07 -24.91
C LYS A 86 22.33 2.38 -23.81
N TYR A 87 21.65 1.70 -22.88
CA TYR A 87 22.25 1.05 -21.71
C TYR A 87 23.12 1.96 -20.83
N ARG A 88 22.97 3.29 -20.94
CA ARG A 88 23.86 4.27 -20.31
C ARG A 88 23.14 5.49 -19.72
N TYR A 89 22.03 5.89 -20.32
CA TYR A 89 21.34 7.12 -19.95
C TYR A 89 20.12 6.79 -19.08
N PRO A 90 20.01 7.38 -17.88
CA PRO A 90 18.80 7.29 -17.09
C PRO A 90 17.57 7.86 -17.82
N LEU A 91 16.39 7.42 -17.35
CA LEU A 91 15.11 7.74 -17.97
C LEU A 91 14.63 9.15 -17.63
N ALA A 92 14.80 9.58 -16.39
CA ALA A 92 14.31 10.87 -15.89
C ALA A 92 15.48 11.74 -15.41
N LEU A 93 15.19 13.00 -15.05
CA LEU A 93 16.21 13.96 -14.60
C LEU A 93 16.77 13.61 -13.22
N ASP A 94 15.90 13.28 -12.26
CA ASP A 94 16.30 12.99 -10.87
C ASP A 94 17.35 11.84 -10.76
N PRO A 95 17.22 10.72 -11.50
CA PRO A 95 18.24 9.67 -11.56
C PRO A 95 19.67 10.14 -11.88
N TYR A 96 19.86 11.19 -12.72
CA TYR A 96 21.20 11.69 -13.03
C TYR A 96 21.90 12.25 -11.78
N PHE A 97 21.16 12.86 -10.87
CA PHE A 97 21.71 13.36 -9.61
C PHE A 97 22.21 12.20 -8.73
N PHE A 98 21.42 11.14 -8.60
CA PHE A 98 21.79 9.97 -7.79
C PHE A 98 22.94 9.18 -8.41
N LEU A 99 22.95 9.00 -9.73
CA LEU A 99 24.03 8.37 -10.46
C LEU A 99 25.36 9.11 -10.26
N ARG A 100 25.34 10.46 -10.34
CA ARG A 100 26.54 11.27 -10.06
C ARG A 100 27.00 11.10 -8.62
N LEU A 101 26.10 11.16 -7.64
CA LEU A 101 26.46 10.93 -6.23
C LEU A 101 27.01 9.52 -6.00
N ALA A 102 26.46 8.51 -6.68
CA ALA A 102 26.96 7.13 -6.61
C ALA A 102 28.40 7.04 -7.14
N ARG A 103 28.70 7.74 -8.23
CA ARG A 103 30.05 7.84 -8.78
C ARG A 103 31.01 8.51 -7.79
N THR A 104 30.64 9.67 -7.26
CA THR A 104 31.44 10.36 -6.24
C THR A 104 31.72 9.47 -5.03
N TYR A 105 30.70 8.77 -4.51
CA TYR A 105 30.86 7.87 -3.38
C TYR A 105 31.78 6.67 -3.69
N LEU A 106 31.74 6.15 -4.92
CA LEU A 106 32.65 5.09 -5.37
C LEU A 106 34.10 5.55 -5.49
N GLU A 107 34.32 6.79 -5.93
CA GLU A 107 35.65 7.37 -6.13
C GLU A 107 36.30 7.81 -4.81
N THR A 108 35.52 8.42 -3.90
CA THR A 108 36.06 9.05 -2.68
C THR A 108 35.80 8.25 -1.40
N GLY A 109 34.88 7.27 -1.44
CA GLY A 109 34.42 6.54 -0.27
C GLY A 109 33.51 7.32 0.68
N SER A 110 33.16 8.58 0.36
CA SER A 110 32.34 9.45 1.21
C SER A 110 31.43 10.38 0.40
N PHE A 111 30.38 10.89 1.05
CA PHE A 111 29.52 11.91 0.44
C PHE A 111 30.11 13.30 0.72
N PRO A 112 30.07 14.23 -0.25
CA PRO A 112 30.42 15.61 0.04
C PRO A 112 29.46 16.17 1.09
N SER A 113 29.99 16.90 2.08
CA SER A 113 29.20 17.61 3.08
C SER A 113 28.46 18.81 2.47
N VAL A 114 29.09 19.47 1.50
CA VAL A 114 28.49 20.51 0.67
C VAL A 114 28.72 20.15 -0.79
N ASP A 115 27.63 20.02 -1.53
CA ASP A 115 27.63 19.72 -2.94
C ASP A 115 27.69 21.01 -3.76
N MET A 116 28.89 21.40 -4.15
CA MET A 116 29.14 22.64 -4.91
C MET A 116 28.57 22.61 -6.34
N MET A 117 28.20 21.42 -6.85
CA MET A 117 27.54 21.29 -8.16
C MET A 117 26.04 21.62 -8.10
N ARG A 118 25.51 21.93 -6.91
CA ARG A 118 24.12 22.36 -6.70
C ARG A 118 24.10 23.76 -6.12
N SER A 119 23.20 24.61 -6.60
CA SER A 119 23.04 25.98 -6.08
C SER A 119 24.35 26.78 -6.06
N ALA A 120 25.16 26.66 -7.12
CA ALA A 120 26.40 27.41 -7.24
C ALA A 120 26.14 28.93 -7.19
N PRO A 121 27.04 29.72 -6.56
CA PRO A 121 28.30 29.31 -5.94
C PRO A 121 28.16 28.87 -4.47
N LEU A 122 26.97 28.92 -3.88
CA LEU A 122 26.77 28.66 -2.45
C LEU A 122 26.87 27.18 -2.07
N GLY A 123 26.62 26.28 -3.04
CA GLY A 123 26.52 24.86 -2.76
C GLY A 123 25.18 24.48 -2.12
N ALA A 124 24.91 23.18 -2.05
CA ALA A 124 23.79 22.65 -1.27
C ALA A 124 24.29 21.67 -0.20
N PRO A 125 23.72 21.68 1.02
CA PRO A 125 24.01 20.66 2.01
C PRO A 125 23.78 19.27 1.43
N SER A 126 24.75 18.40 1.66
CA SER A 126 24.75 17.01 1.25
C SER A 126 25.24 16.15 2.42
N GLY A 127 25.01 14.85 2.36
CA GLY A 127 25.34 13.96 3.45
C GLY A 127 25.06 12.51 3.11
N PRO A 128 25.21 11.61 4.09
CA PRO A 128 24.96 10.19 3.91
C PRO A 128 23.59 9.93 3.29
N ASN A 129 23.58 9.31 2.12
CA ASN A 129 22.36 9.00 1.39
C ASN A 129 22.23 7.48 1.22
N PHE A 130 21.37 6.86 2.03
CA PHE A 130 21.15 5.43 2.03
C PHE A 130 20.68 4.92 0.66
N PHE A 131 19.79 5.65 -0.03
CA PHE A 131 19.37 5.29 -1.38
C PHE A 131 20.55 5.20 -2.36
N VAL A 132 21.43 6.22 -2.37
CA VAL A 132 22.63 6.21 -3.23
C VAL A 132 23.58 5.06 -2.88
N MET A 133 23.76 4.76 -1.59
CA MET A 133 24.54 3.59 -1.18
C MET A 133 23.97 2.29 -1.75
N THR A 134 22.64 2.16 -1.86
CA THR A 134 22.02 0.97 -2.45
C THR A 134 22.27 0.83 -3.95
N ILE A 135 22.44 1.94 -4.69
CA ILE A 135 22.89 1.91 -6.10
C ILE A 135 24.29 1.32 -6.18
N VAL A 136 25.20 1.81 -5.32
CA VAL A 136 26.58 1.33 -5.27
C VAL A 136 26.68 -0.13 -4.85
N TRP A 137 25.87 -0.58 -3.88
CA TRP A 137 25.80 -1.99 -3.50
C TRP A 137 25.25 -2.86 -4.63
N THR A 138 24.26 -2.37 -5.37
CA THR A 138 23.71 -3.06 -6.55
C THR A 138 24.79 -3.21 -7.63
N TYR A 139 25.54 -2.13 -7.91
CA TYR A 139 26.68 -2.18 -8.82
C TYR A 139 27.73 -3.20 -8.39
N LYS A 140 28.19 -3.16 -7.13
CA LYS A 140 29.19 -4.12 -6.61
C LYS A 140 28.70 -5.57 -6.70
N ALA A 141 27.44 -5.84 -6.38
CA ALA A 141 26.85 -7.16 -6.48
C ALA A 141 26.77 -7.65 -7.94
N LEU A 142 26.35 -6.78 -8.86
CA LEU A 142 26.28 -7.10 -10.29
C LEU A 142 27.66 -7.28 -10.91
N GLN A 143 28.64 -6.45 -10.54
CA GLN A 143 30.02 -6.54 -11.02
C GLN A 143 30.68 -7.86 -10.60
N ALA A 144 30.38 -8.35 -9.39
CA ALA A 144 30.87 -9.64 -8.91
C ALA A 144 30.30 -10.84 -9.70
N LEU A 145 29.07 -10.72 -10.23
CA LEU A 145 28.42 -11.76 -11.03
C LEU A 145 28.73 -11.67 -12.52
N PHE A 146 28.90 -10.45 -13.03
CA PHE A 146 29.09 -10.15 -14.45
C PHE A 146 30.26 -9.16 -14.62
N PRO A 147 31.50 -9.67 -14.76
CA PRO A 147 32.66 -8.83 -15.04
C PRO A 147 32.43 -8.03 -16.32
N GLY A 148 32.34 -6.70 -16.20
CA GLY A 148 32.07 -5.79 -17.32
C GLY A 148 30.79 -4.95 -17.19
N ILE A 149 29.94 -5.20 -16.18
CA ILE A 149 28.84 -4.28 -15.86
C ILE A 149 29.40 -2.91 -15.44
N THR A 150 28.81 -1.84 -15.99
CA THR A 150 29.13 -0.45 -15.63
C THR A 150 28.21 0.05 -14.52
N LEU A 151 28.61 1.13 -13.85
CA LEU A 151 27.78 1.80 -12.84
C LEU A 151 26.46 2.31 -13.45
N GLU A 152 26.50 2.85 -14.66
CA GLU A 152 25.33 3.37 -15.37
C GLU A 152 24.30 2.27 -15.65
N LEU A 153 24.76 1.09 -16.09
CA LEU A 153 23.85 -0.03 -16.33
C LEU A 153 23.26 -0.56 -15.01
N ALA A 154 24.06 -0.60 -13.94
CA ALA A 154 23.57 -0.99 -12.62
C ALA A 154 22.51 -0.01 -12.08
N ASP A 155 22.70 1.30 -12.27
CA ASP A 155 21.71 2.33 -11.96
C ASP A 155 20.43 2.17 -12.77
N ILE A 156 20.54 1.95 -14.09
CA ILE A 156 19.39 1.71 -14.97
C ILE A 156 18.58 0.48 -14.53
N LEU A 157 19.24 -0.58 -14.08
CA LEU A 157 18.60 -1.83 -13.66
C LEU A 157 18.13 -1.81 -12.19
N HIS A 158 18.65 -0.90 -11.36
CA HIS A 158 18.29 -0.76 -9.94
C HIS A 158 16.78 -0.80 -9.69
N PRO A 159 15.94 0.07 -10.30
CA PRO A 159 14.50 0.08 -10.02
C PRO A 159 13.81 -1.23 -10.42
N VAL A 160 14.32 -1.94 -11.43
CA VAL A 160 13.77 -3.22 -11.91
C VAL A 160 14.09 -4.35 -10.92
N ILE A 161 15.30 -4.36 -10.37
CA ILE A 161 15.73 -5.34 -9.36
C ILE A 161 14.89 -5.18 -8.08
N TYR A 162 14.77 -3.96 -7.57
CA TYR A 162 13.98 -3.70 -6.36
C TYR A 162 12.48 -3.85 -6.60
N PHE A 163 11.98 -3.61 -7.82
CA PHE A 163 10.63 -4.01 -8.21
C PHE A 163 10.43 -5.52 -8.10
N ALA A 164 11.33 -6.34 -8.65
CA ALA A 164 11.21 -7.80 -8.61
C ALA A 164 11.19 -8.32 -7.16
N LEU A 165 12.10 -7.83 -6.32
CA LEU A 165 12.10 -8.13 -4.88
C LEU A 165 10.83 -7.61 -4.19
N GLY A 166 10.35 -6.43 -4.59
CA GLY A 166 9.09 -5.85 -4.14
C GLY A 166 7.88 -6.72 -4.47
N VAL A 167 7.81 -7.32 -5.66
CA VAL A 167 6.73 -8.26 -6.03
C VAL A 167 6.77 -9.51 -5.16
N VAL A 168 7.96 -10.02 -4.82
CA VAL A 168 8.10 -11.14 -3.86
C VAL A 168 7.56 -10.73 -2.49
N ALA A 169 7.98 -9.58 -1.97
CA ALA A 169 7.51 -9.06 -0.68
C ALA A 169 5.99 -8.84 -0.67
N PHE A 170 5.44 -8.30 -1.76
CA PHE A 170 4.01 -8.06 -1.93
C PHE A 170 3.20 -9.36 -2.02
N TYR A 171 3.71 -10.37 -2.72
CA TYR A 171 3.10 -11.70 -2.77
C TYR A 171 3.06 -12.34 -1.37
N LEU A 172 4.15 -12.26 -0.60
CA LEU A 172 4.19 -12.74 0.77
C LEU A 172 3.19 -12.01 1.67
N LEU A 173 3.08 -10.69 1.52
CA LEU A 173 2.11 -9.84 2.21
C LEU A 173 0.68 -10.27 1.89
N ALA A 174 0.33 -10.36 0.61
CA ALA A 174 -1.00 -10.75 0.12
C ALA A 174 -1.38 -12.15 0.62
N ARG A 175 -0.45 -13.11 0.56
CA ARG A 175 -0.66 -14.49 1.02
C ARG A 175 -0.91 -14.55 2.52
N ARG A 176 -0.21 -13.72 3.31
CA ARG A 176 -0.38 -13.65 4.77
C ARG A 176 -1.67 -12.95 5.18
N ALA A 177 -2.10 -11.93 4.44
CA ALA A 177 -3.36 -11.21 4.65
C ALA A 177 -4.58 -12.06 4.31
N PHE A 178 -4.51 -12.79 3.19
CA PHE A 178 -5.62 -13.55 2.63
C PHE A 178 -5.22 -15.01 2.42
N ASN A 179 -4.92 -15.38 1.18
CA ASN A 179 -4.61 -16.74 0.74
C ASN A 179 -3.73 -16.70 -0.52
N ALA A 180 -3.28 -17.87 -0.99
CA ALA A 180 -2.38 -18.00 -2.13
C ALA A 180 -3.01 -17.50 -3.44
N THR A 181 -4.30 -17.75 -3.67
CA THR A 181 -5.02 -17.31 -4.87
C THR A 181 -5.03 -15.78 -4.98
N THR A 182 -5.39 -15.12 -3.88
CA THR A 182 -5.37 -13.65 -3.78
C THR A 182 -3.97 -13.11 -4.06
N ALA A 183 -2.93 -13.78 -3.54
CA ALA A 183 -1.56 -13.36 -3.72
C ALA A 183 -1.06 -13.47 -5.17
N VAL A 184 -1.41 -14.54 -5.88
CA VAL A 184 -1.07 -14.71 -7.31
C VAL A 184 -1.75 -13.64 -8.15
N ILE A 185 -3.06 -13.44 -7.97
CA ILE A 185 -3.82 -12.42 -8.71
C ILE A 185 -3.26 -11.02 -8.43
N ALA A 186 -2.97 -10.72 -7.16
CA ALA A 186 -2.41 -9.45 -6.74
C ALA A 186 -1.02 -9.20 -7.36
N ALA A 187 -0.14 -10.20 -7.36
CA ALA A 187 1.19 -10.07 -7.94
C ALA A 187 1.15 -9.87 -9.46
N ILE A 188 0.24 -10.55 -10.17
CA ILE A 188 0.02 -10.33 -11.61
C ILE A 188 -0.43 -8.89 -11.85
N LEU A 189 -1.50 -8.45 -11.18
CA LEU A 189 -2.07 -7.10 -11.38
C LEU A 189 -1.05 -6.00 -11.04
N LEU A 190 -0.33 -6.11 -9.91
CA LEU A 190 0.71 -5.15 -9.55
C LEU A 190 1.82 -5.07 -10.62
N SER A 191 2.16 -6.20 -11.25
CA SER A 191 3.24 -6.26 -12.25
C SER A 191 2.88 -5.60 -13.57
N VAL A 192 1.60 -5.59 -13.95
CA VAL A 192 1.13 -5.10 -15.25
C VAL A 192 0.43 -3.73 -15.19
N LEU A 193 0.11 -3.19 -14.02
CA LEU A 193 -0.61 -1.91 -13.92
C LEU A 193 0.28 -0.70 -14.29
N PRO A 194 -0.15 0.15 -15.26
CA PRO A 194 0.64 1.30 -15.71
C PRO A 194 0.96 2.32 -14.61
N SER A 195 0.03 2.53 -13.68
CA SER A 195 0.18 3.42 -12.53
C SER A 195 1.30 3.02 -11.55
N TYR A 196 1.75 1.77 -11.60
CA TYR A 196 2.90 1.27 -10.84
C TYR A 196 4.17 1.11 -11.70
N LEU A 197 4.04 1.21 -13.02
CA LEU A 197 5.13 0.99 -13.97
C LEU A 197 6.15 2.13 -13.97
N TYR A 198 5.71 3.37 -14.16
CA TYR A 198 6.59 4.49 -14.55
C TYR A 198 7.77 4.74 -13.60
N ARG A 199 7.56 4.59 -12.28
CA ARG A 199 8.63 4.77 -11.28
C ARG A 199 9.35 3.48 -10.89
N THR A 200 9.13 2.39 -11.63
CA THR A 200 9.78 1.10 -11.41
C THR A 200 10.37 0.50 -12.69
N MET A 201 10.32 1.24 -13.80
CA MET A 201 10.88 0.86 -15.10
C MET A 201 12.38 1.18 -15.17
N ALA A 202 13.08 0.51 -16.08
CA ALA A 202 14.51 0.70 -16.25
C ALA A 202 14.84 2.18 -16.54
N GLY A 203 15.88 2.67 -15.90
CA GLY A 203 16.34 4.05 -15.98
C GLY A 203 15.61 5.05 -15.06
N PHE A 204 14.47 4.70 -14.46
CA PHE A 204 13.87 5.52 -13.39
C PHE A 204 14.50 5.17 -12.04
N SER A 205 15.82 5.35 -11.92
CA SER A 205 16.58 5.07 -10.70
C SER A 205 16.33 6.13 -9.64
N ASP A 206 15.16 6.04 -9.03
CA ASP A 206 14.71 6.90 -7.93
C ASP A 206 14.24 6.03 -6.74
N HIS A 207 13.99 6.69 -5.63
CA HIS A 207 13.81 6.05 -4.32
C HIS A 207 12.53 5.22 -4.16
N GLU A 208 11.52 5.35 -5.04
CA GLU A 208 10.23 4.68 -4.85
C GLU A 208 10.32 3.16 -4.90
N SER A 209 11.05 2.59 -5.86
CA SER A 209 11.09 1.13 -6.09
C SER A 209 11.56 0.36 -4.85
N ILE A 210 12.68 0.77 -4.26
CA ILE A 210 13.25 0.20 -3.05
C ILE A 210 12.42 0.52 -1.80
N ALA A 211 11.87 1.74 -1.70
CA ALA A 211 11.01 2.11 -0.58
C ALA A 211 9.73 1.28 -0.56
N MET A 212 9.12 1.00 -1.72
CA MET A 212 7.95 0.14 -1.82
C MET A 212 8.26 -1.31 -1.42
N MET A 213 9.42 -1.84 -1.80
CA MET A 213 9.88 -3.16 -1.33
C MET A 213 9.95 -3.21 0.21
N PHE A 214 10.62 -2.24 0.85
CA PHE A 214 10.70 -2.18 2.31
C PHE A 214 9.34 -1.95 2.97
N MET A 215 8.46 -1.16 2.35
CA MET A 215 7.10 -0.93 2.83
C MET A 215 6.29 -2.25 2.83
N PHE A 216 6.42 -3.07 1.79
CA PHE A 216 5.76 -4.38 1.76
C PHE A 216 6.31 -5.35 2.82
N PHE A 217 7.63 -5.36 3.06
CA PHE A 217 8.20 -6.13 4.16
C PHE A 217 7.75 -5.63 5.54
N CYS A 218 7.68 -4.31 5.73
CA CYS A 218 7.13 -3.69 6.92
C CYS A 218 5.70 -4.18 7.17
N PHE A 219 4.80 -4.05 6.19
CA PHE A 219 3.42 -4.51 6.34
C PHE A 219 3.31 -6.03 6.51
N TRP A 220 4.15 -6.81 5.84
CA TRP A 220 4.19 -8.26 6.00
C TRP A 220 4.58 -8.66 7.43
N ALA A 221 5.55 -7.96 8.03
CA ALA A 221 5.95 -8.12 9.42
C ALA A 221 4.93 -7.52 10.41
N PHE A 222 4.14 -6.52 10.00
CA PHE A 222 3.10 -5.90 10.82
C PHE A 222 1.84 -6.78 10.96
N LEU A 223 1.45 -7.54 9.93
CA LEU A 223 0.20 -8.33 9.94
C LEU A 223 0.02 -9.26 11.17
N PRO A 224 1.04 -9.98 11.67
CA PRO A 224 0.94 -10.78 12.90
C PRO A 224 0.51 -9.98 14.15
N LEU A 225 0.86 -8.70 14.22
CA LEU A 225 0.58 -7.80 15.35
C LEU A 225 -0.91 -7.47 15.48
N THR A 226 -1.66 -7.66 14.40
CA THR A 226 -3.12 -7.45 14.38
C THR A 226 -3.89 -8.60 15.06
N GLY A 227 -3.23 -9.74 15.29
CA GLY A 227 -3.79 -10.93 15.95
C GLY A 227 -3.47 -11.03 17.45
N LYS A 228 -3.91 -12.12 18.09
CA LYS A 228 -3.82 -12.33 19.55
C LYS A 228 -2.62 -13.20 20.01
N HIS A 229 -1.69 -13.59 19.12
CA HIS A 229 -0.62 -14.54 19.47
C HIS A 229 0.61 -13.86 20.10
N VAL A 230 0.73 -13.92 21.43
CA VAL A 230 1.52 -12.93 22.18
C VAL A 230 3.05 -13.00 22.03
N LYS A 231 3.67 -14.20 22.10
CA LYS A 231 5.13 -14.30 22.28
C LYS A 231 5.96 -13.96 21.04
N LYS A 232 5.56 -14.41 19.85
CA LYS A 232 6.31 -14.15 18.60
C LYS A 232 6.09 -12.74 18.05
N ASN A 233 5.09 -12.02 18.54
CA ASN A 233 4.67 -10.74 17.99
C ASN A 233 5.62 -9.58 18.32
N TYR A 234 6.37 -9.62 19.42
CA TYR A 234 7.36 -8.56 19.71
C TYR A 234 8.52 -8.54 18.70
N LEU A 235 9.00 -9.72 18.26
CA LEU A 235 10.01 -9.79 17.21
C LEU A 235 9.47 -9.29 15.87
N TRP A 236 8.23 -9.63 15.53
CA TRP A 236 7.55 -9.10 14.36
C TRP A 236 7.35 -7.58 14.43
N ALA A 237 7.10 -7.02 15.63
CA ALA A 237 6.98 -5.58 15.85
C ALA A 237 8.31 -4.87 15.63
N ALA A 238 9.40 -5.42 16.19
CA ALA A 238 10.74 -4.91 15.96
C ALA A 238 11.14 -5.00 14.47
N ALA A 239 10.91 -6.15 13.82
CA ALA A 239 11.18 -6.31 12.39
C ALA A 239 10.36 -5.32 11.54
N SER A 240 9.10 -5.08 11.88
CA SER A 240 8.27 -4.09 11.20
C SER A 240 8.81 -2.66 11.39
N GLY A 241 9.25 -2.29 12.60
CA GLY A 241 9.85 -0.98 12.88
C GLY A 241 11.19 -0.79 12.16
N PHE A 242 12.01 -1.84 12.08
CA PHE A 242 13.25 -1.87 11.29
C PHE A 242 12.99 -1.59 9.80
N PHE A 243 12.04 -2.30 9.18
CA PHE A 243 11.70 -2.05 7.78
C PHE A 243 11.09 -0.66 7.57
N ALA A 244 10.29 -0.15 8.51
CA ALA A 244 9.79 1.22 8.45
C ALA A 244 10.92 2.27 8.48
N ALA A 245 11.99 2.02 9.23
CA ALA A 245 13.16 2.89 9.24
C ALA A 245 13.91 2.84 7.91
N LEU A 246 14.02 1.66 7.28
CA LEU A 246 14.59 1.55 5.93
C LEU A 246 13.73 2.27 4.87
N VAL A 247 12.41 2.25 5.01
CA VAL A 247 11.54 3.10 4.17
C VAL A 247 11.90 4.57 4.36
N PHE A 248 12.05 5.06 5.60
CA PHE A 248 12.45 6.46 5.83
C PHE A 248 13.82 6.80 5.24
N LEU A 249 14.82 5.95 5.45
CA LEU A 249 16.19 6.16 4.97
C LEU A 249 16.28 6.14 3.43
N SER A 250 15.45 5.33 2.76
CA SER A 250 15.34 5.33 1.30
C SER A 250 14.48 6.49 0.77
N TRP A 251 13.31 6.71 1.38
CA TRP A 251 12.30 7.68 0.97
C TRP A 251 11.54 8.25 2.18
N ALA A 252 11.98 9.42 2.66
CA ALA A 252 11.32 10.11 3.77
C ALA A 252 9.82 10.40 3.50
N GLY A 253 9.45 10.71 2.25
CA GLY A 253 8.05 10.90 1.83
C GLY A 253 7.22 9.62 1.95
N GLY A 254 7.79 8.47 1.59
CA GLY A 254 7.15 7.15 1.71
C GLY A 254 6.92 6.76 3.15
N SER A 255 7.84 7.12 4.05
CA SER A 255 7.66 6.92 5.49
C SER A 255 6.46 7.70 6.04
N LYS A 256 6.21 8.93 5.56
CA LYS A 256 5.01 9.69 5.95
C LYS A 256 3.73 8.92 5.62
N LEU A 257 3.64 8.39 4.39
CA LEU A 257 2.50 7.58 3.94
C LEU A 257 2.36 6.27 4.75
N LEU A 258 3.49 5.59 5.02
CA LEU A 258 3.53 4.40 5.86
C LEU A 258 2.99 4.70 7.27
N MET A 259 3.47 5.76 7.91
CA MET A 259 3.04 6.14 9.26
C MET A 259 1.57 6.55 9.28
N THR A 260 1.07 7.21 8.23
CA THR A 260 -0.37 7.47 8.08
C THR A 260 -1.19 6.18 8.06
N VAL A 261 -0.72 5.13 7.37
CA VAL A 261 -1.40 3.82 7.36
C VAL A 261 -1.44 3.19 8.77
N ILE A 262 -0.30 3.17 9.47
CA ILE A 262 -0.23 2.60 10.82
C ILE A 262 -1.08 3.40 11.81
N ALA A 263 -1.03 4.73 11.74
CA ALA A 263 -1.85 5.62 12.57
C ALA A 263 -3.34 5.46 12.29
N PHE A 264 -3.73 5.34 11.02
CA PHE A 264 -5.13 5.14 10.64
C PHE A 264 -5.64 3.77 11.09
N TYR A 265 -4.83 2.71 10.98
CA TYR A 265 -5.16 1.40 11.56
C TYR A 265 -5.32 1.48 13.09
N ALA A 266 -4.43 2.19 13.79
CA ALA A 266 -4.50 2.38 15.23
C ALA A 266 -5.76 3.15 15.63
N LEU A 267 -6.10 4.23 14.90
CA LEU A 267 -7.32 5.01 15.08
C LEU A 267 -8.58 4.15 14.90
N VAL A 268 -8.70 3.41 13.79
CA VAL A 268 -9.87 2.56 13.53
C VAL A 268 -9.97 1.44 14.59
N SER A 269 -8.84 0.82 14.95
CA SER A 269 -8.80 -0.19 16.01
C SER A 269 -9.20 0.38 17.36
N PHE A 270 -8.77 1.61 17.67
CA PHE A 270 -9.16 2.33 18.87
C PHE A 270 -10.67 2.62 18.88
N VAL A 271 -11.24 3.16 17.80
CA VAL A 271 -12.68 3.44 17.70
C VAL A 271 -13.50 2.17 17.92
N LEU A 272 -13.08 1.06 17.29
CA LEU A 272 -13.71 -0.25 17.43
C LEU A 272 -13.47 -0.93 18.79
N GLY A 273 -12.69 -0.34 19.70
CA GLY A 273 -12.35 -0.95 20.99
C GLY A 273 -11.47 -2.19 20.86
N MET A 274 -10.79 -2.36 19.72
CA MET A 274 -9.87 -3.45 19.42
C MET A 274 -8.44 -3.13 19.86
N LEU A 275 -8.12 -1.90 20.27
CA LEU A 275 -6.76 -1.55 20.71
C LEU A 275 -6.52 -1.98 22.16
N ASP A 276 -6.17 -3.24 22.37
CA ASP A 276 -5.82 -3.80 23.68
C ASP A 276 -4.36 -3.50 24.09
N ILE A 277 -4.02 -3.82 25.34
CA ILE A 277 -2.67 -3.58 25.91
C ILE A 277 -1.56 -4.23 25.07
N HIS A 278 -1.77 -5.43 24.53
CA HIS A 278 -0.75 -6.11 23.74
C HIS A 278 -0.55 -5.42 22.39
N ARG A 279 -1.63 -5.06 21.69
CA ARG A 279 -1.57 -4.30 20.44
C ARG A 279 -0.91 -2.93 20.65
N SER A 280 -1.21 -2.26 21.76
CA SER A 280 -0.54 -1.01 22.13
C SER A 280 0.95 -1.20 22.40
N LEU A 281 1.35 -2.27 23.10
CA LEU A 281 2.76 -2.62 23.31
C LEU A 281 3.46 -2.99 22.00
N TYR A 282 2.79 -3.65 21.05
CA TYR A 282 3.37 -3.92 19.72
C TYR A 282 3.62 -2.64 18.94
N LEU A 283 2.69 -1.68 18.97
CA LEU A 283 2.90 -0.37 18.36
C LEU A 283 4.06 0.38 19.03
N LEU A 284 4.21 0.27 20.35
CA LEU A 284 5.34 0.85 21.08
C LEU A 284 6.67 0.22 20.66
N VAL A 285 6.76 -1.11 20.58
CA VAL A 285 7.98 -1.80 20.12
C VAL A 285 8.30 -1.47 18.66
N PHE A 286 7.29 -1.38 17.80
CA PHE A 286 7.44 -0.88 16.43
C PHE A 286 8.07 0.53 16.42
N SER A 287 7.51 1.47 17.20
CA SER A 287 7.99 2.84 17.31
C SER A 287 9.42 2.92 17.84
N LEU A 288 9.74 2.15 18.89
CA LEU A 288 11.08 2.12 19.48
C LEU A 288 12.11 1.53 18.52
N SER A 289 11.77 0.45 17.81
CA SER A 289 12.66 -0.12 16.81
C SER A 289 12.89 0.82 15.62
N TYR A 290 11.85 1.54 15.18
CA TYR A 290 11.97 2.57 14.14
C TYR A 290 12.95 3.67 14.56
N LEU A 291 12.76 4.22 15.77
CA LEU A 291 13.61 5.27 16.32
C LEU A 291 15.05 4.79 16.57
N ALA A 292 15.24 3.56 17.04
CA ALA A 292 16.55 2.98 17.29
C ALA A 292 17.38 2.93 15.99
N VAL A 293 16.81 2.41 14.89
CA VAL A 293 17.53 2.36 13.61
C VAL A 293 17.87 3.76 13.10
N LEU A 294 16.95 4.73 13.22
CA LEU A 294 17.23 6.11 12.82
C LEU A 294 18.31 6.78 13.69
N SER A 295 18.33 6.52 15.00
CA SER A 295 19.37 7.03 15.90
C SER A 295 20.76 6.49 15.57
N LEU A 296 20.85 5.24 15.12
CA LEU A 296 22.11 4.64 14.64
C LEU A 296 22.60 5.28 13.34
N TRP A 297 21.68 5.77 12.50
CA TRP A 297 22.04 6.50 11.29
C TRP A 297 22.42 7.95 11.57
N SER A 298 21.60 8.67 12.35
CA SER A 298 21.86 10.04 12.77
C SER A 298 20.96 10.47 13.94
N PRO A 299 21.51 11.03 15.03
CA PRO A 299 20.72 11.56 16.14
C PRO A 299 19.73 12.66 15.73
N SER A 300 20.03 13.46 14.70
CA SER A 300 19.12 14.51 14.22
C SER A 300 17.85 13.93 13.59
N LEU A 301 17.94 12.77 12.94
CA LEU A 301 16.78 12.07 12.39
C LEU A 301 15.86 11.59 13.52
N PHE A 302 16.41 11.04 14.60
CA PHE A 302 15.63 10.67 15.78
C PHE A 302 14.81 11.86 16.31
N ILE A 303 15.46 13.01 16.52
CA ILE A 303 14.81 14.23 17.01
C ILE A 303 13.72 14.70 16.02
N SER A 304 14.00 14.68 14.72
CA SER A 304 13.04 15.08 13.68
C SER A 304 11.77 14.22 13.68
N GLN A 305 11.87 12.94 14.06
CA GLN A 305 10.73 12.05 14.10
C GLN A 305 9.88 12.26 15.35
N LEU A 306 10.47 12.65 16.49
CA LEU A 306 9.70 12.99 17.69
C LEU A 306 8.78 14.21 17.49
N SER A 307 9.14 15.11 16.58
CA SER A 307 8.31 16.27 16.19
C SER A 307 7.48 16.05 14.93
N SER A 308 7.53 14.86 14.32
CA SER A 308 6.82 14.56 13.07
C SER A 308 5.33 14.33 13.31
N ILE A 309 4.48 15.14 12.67
CA ILE A 309 3.01 15.00 12.70
C ILE A 309 2.51 13.66 12.14
N TYR A 310 3.33 12.95 11.35
CA TYR A 310 2.98 11.64 10.78
C TYR A 310 3.30 10.50 11.75
N PHE A 311 4.40 10.61 12.50
CA PHE A 311 4.83 9.58 13.45
C PHE A 311 4.17 9.74 14.84
N LEU A 312 3.94 10.99 15.27
CA LEU A 312 3.39 11.30 16.59
C LEU A 312 2.05 10.59 16.87
N PRO A 313 1.10 10.46 15.93
CA PRO A 313 -0.13 9.70 16.15
C PRO A 313 0.13 8.22 16.48
N VAL A 314 1.13 7.59 15.88
CA VAL A 314 1.45 6.17 16.12
C VAL A 314 1.91 5.95 17.56
N ILE A 315 2.83 6.79 18.05
CA ILE A 315 3.32 6.72 19.42
C ILE A 315 2.25 7.22 20.43
N ALA A 316 1.43 8.19 20.04
CA ALA A 316 0.32 8.64 20.86
C ALA A 316 -0.71 7.52 21.08
N PHE A 317 -1.12 6.80 20.03
CA PHE A 317 -2.04 5.68 20.18
C PHE A 317 -1.44 4.51 20.96
N SER A 318 -0.13 4.26 20.85
CA SER A 318 0.53 3.20 21.61
C SER A 318 0.51 3.52 23.12
N LEU A 319 0.96 4.71 23.51
CA LEU A 319 0.96 5.16 24.91
C LEU A 319 -0.46 5.33 25.45
N TYR A 320 -1.36 5.90 24.66
CA TYR A 320 -2.73 6.14 25.06
C TYR A 320 -3.51 4.84 25.29
N GLY A 321 -3.32 3.82 24.44
CA GLY A 321 -3.94 2.52 24.67
C GLY A 321 -3.41 1.81 25.93
N ILE A 322 -2.11 1.95 26.25
CA ILE A 322 -1.54 1.48 27.52
C ILE A 322 -2.18 2.22 28.70
N PHE A 323 -2.25 3.55 28.63
CA PHE A 323 -2.89 4.38 29.65
C PHE A 323 -4.36 3.97 29.86
N LEU A 324 -5.14 3.82 28.79
CA LEU A 324 -6.54 3.43 28.86
C LEU A 324 -6.74 2.09 29.54
N HIS A 325 -5.86 1.11 29.30
CA HIS A 325 -5.94 -0.20 29.95
C HIS A 325 -5.95 -0.08 31.48
N PHE A 326 -5.11 0.80 32.04
CA PHE A 326 -5.03 1.03 33.49
C PHE A 326 -6.07 2.04 34.00
N ALA A 327 -6.46 3.01 33.19
CA ALA A 327 -7.39 4.07 33.57
C ALA A 327 -8.85 3.60 33.56
N LEU A 328 -9.26 2.78 32.60
CA LEU A 328 -10.66 2.38 32.42
C LEU A 328 -11.30 1.75 33.67
N PRO A 329 -10.63 0.81 34.40
CA PRO A 329 -11.19 0.27 35.64
C PRO A 329 -11.39 1.35 36.72
N ARG A 330 -10.44 2.29 36.83
CA ARG A 330 -10.43 3.35 37.85
C ARG A 330 -11.49 4.42 37.59
N PHE A 331 -11.74 4.75 36.32
CA PHE A 331 -12.70 5.77 35.89
C PHE A 331 -14.01 5.18 35.36
N SER A 332 -14.38 3.98 35.80
CA SER A 332 -15.59 3.28 35.34
C SER A 332 -16.89 4.07 35.58
N PHE A 333 -16.91 5.01 36.55
CA PHE A 333 -18.04 5.90 36.78
C PHE A 333 -18.34 6.82 35.58
N ILE A 334 -17.31 7.23 34.81
CA ILE A 334 -17.47 8.06 33.61
C ILE A 334 -18.19 7.25 32.54
N ALA A 335 -17.77 6.00 32.34
CA ALA A 335 -18.44 5.09 31.42
C ALA A 335 -19.91 4.84 31.81
N LYS A 336 -20.23 4.73 33.11
CA LYS A 336 -21.61 4.61 33.61
C LYS A 336 -22.45 5.88 33.40
N ARG A 337 -21.84 7.06 33.48
CA ARG A 337 -22.53 8.35 33.27
C ARG A 337 -22.82 8.62 31.80
N PHE A 338 -21.89 8.26 30.91
CA PHE A 338 -22.02 8.38 29.46
C PHE A 338 -22.47 7.06 28.83
N ASN A 339 -23.68 6.64 29.18
CA ASN A 339 -24.29 5.37 28.73
C ASN A 339 -24.53 5.25 27.21
N ALA A 340 -24.23 6.30 26.43
CA ALA A 340 -24.42 6.37 24.98
C ALA A 340 -23.18 5.95 24.16
N LEU A 341 -22.02 5.79 24.79
CA LEU A 341 -20.76 5.46 24.12
C LEU A 341 -19.99 4.35 24.87
N PRO A 342 -19.10 3.60 24.17
CA PRO A 342 -18.16 2.69 24.81
C PRO A 342 -17.29 3.39 25.84
N GLY A 343 -16.90 2.68 26.91
CA GLY A 343 -16.11 3.26 28.00
C GLY A 343 -14.81 3.94 27.55
N HIS A 344 -14.09 3.38 26.56
CA HIS A 344 -12.89 4.01 26.01
C HIS A 344 -13.20 5.32 25.28
N LEU A 345 -14.25 5.37 24.44
CA LEU A 345 -14.65 6.60 23.76
C LEU A 345 -15.18 7.66 24.73
N SER A 346 -15.98 7.26 25.72
CA SER A 346 -16.49 8.16 26.76
C SER A 346 -15.35 8.79 27.56
N LEU A 347 -14.37 7.98 27.97
CA LEU A 347 -13.19 8.47 28.70
C LEU A 347 -12.34 9.39 27.80
N THR A 348 -12.16 9.06 26.52
CA THR A 348 -11.44 9.93 25.58
C THR A 348 -12.11 11.27 25.39
N ILE A 349 -13.43 11.31 25.16
CA ILE A 349 -14.17 12.56 25.00
C ILE A 349 -14.10 13.38 26.27
N PHE A 350 -14.23 12.76 27.44
CA PHE A 350 -14.08 13.44 28.73
C PHE A 350 -12.68 14.06 28.88
N LEU A 351 -11.61 13.30 28.58
CA LEU A 351 -10.23 13.78 28.68
C LEU A 351 -9.93 14.89 27.66
N LEU A 352 -10.47 14.79 26.45
CA LEU A 352 -10.36 15.84 25.44
C LEU A 352 -11.10 17.10 25.86
N ALA A 353 -12.31 16.99 26.40
CA ALA A 353 -13.06 18.13 26.91
C ALA A 353 -12.34 18.80 28.11
N ALA A 354 -11.85 17.99 29.04
CA ALA A 354 -11.08 18.46 30.20
C ALA A 354 -9.77 19.14 29.79
N SER A 355 -9.03 18.56 28.83
CA SER A 355 -7.80 19.16 28.33
C SER A 355 -8.08 20.44 27.54
N SER A 356 -9.06 20.45 26.63
CA SER A 356 -9.47 21.66 25.90
C SER A 356 -9.90 22.77 26.85
N LEU A 357 -10.62 22.46 27.93
CA LEU A 357 -10.97 23.44 28.95
C LEU A 357 -9.73 23.96 29.68
N ALA A 358 -8.85 23.08 30.14
CA ALA A 358 -7.61 23.47 30.82
C ALA A 358 -6.72 24.36 29.94
N PHE A 359 -6.55 24.01 28.65
CA PHE A 359 -5.82 24.84 27.69
C PHE A 359 -6.52 26.16 27.39
N SER A 360 -7.85 26.17 27.32
CA SER A 360 -8.61 27.42 27.12
C SER A 360 -8.48 28.36 28.32
N VAL A 361 -8.43 27.83 29.55
CA VAL A 361 -8.19 28.61 30.76
C VAL A 361 -6.75 29.12 30.82
N ALA A 362 -5.76 28.29 30.47
CA ALA A 362 -4.34 28.65 30.57
C ALA A 362 -3.84 29.58 29.44
N PHE A 363 -4.33 29.40 28.21
CA PHE A 363 -3.80 30.08 27.01
C PHE A 363 -4.88 30.84 26.20
N GLY A 364 -6.12 30.84 26.68
CA GLY A 364 -7.27 31.44 25.98
C GLY A 364 -7.92 30.49 24.97
N PHE A 365 -9.21 30.72 24.70
CA PHE A 365 -10.00 29.91 23.75
C PHE A 365 -9.45 29.97 22.31
N SER A 366 -8.85 31.10 21.92
CA SER A 366 -8.24 31.28 20.58
C SER A 366 -7.12 30.27 20.33
N PHE A 367 -6.35 29.88 21.34
CA PHE A 367 -5.30 28.87 21.21
C PHE A 367 -5.88 27.52 20.75
N VAL A 368 -6.96 27.07 21.40
CA VAL A 368 -7.61 25.79 21.08
C VAL A 368 -8.27 25.87 19.70
N TRP A 369 -8.94 26.97 19.38
CA TRP A 369 -9.57 27.17 18.07
C TRP A 369 -8.53 27.13 16.94
N ASN A 370 -7.41 27.85 17.09
CA ASN A 370 -6.33 27.87 16.12
C ASN A 370 -5.69 26.48 15.91
N ALA A 371 -5.62 25.66 16.96
CA ALA A 371 -5.13 24.30 16.86
C ALA A 371 -6.09 23.41 16.04
N VAL A 372 -7.41 23.54 16.27
CA VAL A 372 -8.44 22.83 15.49
C VAL A 372 -8.43 23.27 14.03
N GLU A 373 -8.33 24.57 13.76
CA GLU A 373 -8.26 25.11 12.40
C GLU A 373 -7.05 24.58 11.64
N LYS A 374 -5.86 24.61 12.24
CA LYS A 374 -4.63 24.04 11.64
C LYS A 374 -4.77 22.55 11.33
N LEU A 375 -5.39 21.79 12.24
CA LEU A 375 -5.64 20.36 12.03
C LEU A 375 -6.59 20.14 10.84
N LEU A 376 -7.73 20.82 10.81
CA LEU A 376 -8.71 20.72 9.71
C LEU A 376 -8.10 21.14 8.36
N TYR A 377 -7.34 22.23 8.34
CA TYR A 377 -6.63 22.69 7.15
C TYR A 377 -5.65 21.64 6.62
N SER A 378 -4.87 21.01 7.51
CA SER A 378 -3.88 19.98 7.13
C SER A 378 -4.50 18.71 6.55
N VAL A 379 -5.72 18.34 6.99
CA VAL A 379 -6.45 17.19 6.40
C VAL A 379 -7.04 17.56 5.05
N PHE A 380 -7.50 18.80 4.88
CA PHE A 380 -8.16 19.23 3.66
C PHE A 380 -7.17 19.52 2.51
N ILE A 381 -6.02 20.13 2.83
CA ILE A 381 -4.95 20.51 1.89
C ILE A 381 -3.63 19.88 2.34
N PRO A 382 -3.44 18.56 2.17
CA PRO A 382 -2.35 17.81 2.78
C PRO A 382 -0.95 18.17 2.25
N LEU A 383 -0.84 18.71 1.03
CA LEU A 383 0.43 19.15 0.44
C LEU A 383 0.71 20.65 0.64
N GLY A 384 -0.21 21.38 1.26
CA GLY A 384 -0.15 22.83 1.44
C GLY A 384 -0.42 23.63 0.15
N ALA A 385 -0.51 24.94 0.29
CA ALA A 385 -0.81 25.89 -0.79
C ALA A 385 0.42 26.69 -1.28
N GLY A 386 1.64 26.19 -1.00
CA GLY A 386 2.87 26.87 -1.37
C GLY A 386 3.05 26.93 -2.89
N ARG A 387 3.48 28.08 -3.43
CA ARG A 387 3.64 28.30 -4.89
C ARG A 387 4.49 27.22 -5.57
N LEU A 388 5.64 26.87 -4.99
CA LEU A 388 6.55 25.85 -5.54
C LEU A 388 5.90 24.44 -5.55
N THR A 389 5.08 24.14 -4.54
CA THR A 389 4.38 22.84 -4.46
C THR A 389 3.31 22.73 -5.54
N LEU A 390 2.62 23.84 -5.83
CA LEU A 390 1.53 23.90 -6.82
C LEU A 390 2.00 23.92 -8.27
N THR A 391 3.26 24.31 -8.54
CA THR A 391 3.83 24.31 -9.91
C THR A 391 4.34 22.94 -10.35
N VAL A 392 4.49 21.98 -9.42
CA VAL A 392 4.88 20.60 -9.76
C VAL A 392 3.65 19.85 -10.26
N ALA A 393 3.63 19.49 -11.54
CA ALA A 393 2.50 18.83 -12.19
C ALA A 393 2.05 17.54 -11.44
N GLU A 394 2.99 16.85 -10.80
CA GLU A 394 2.71 15.62 -10.04
C GLU A 394 1.94 15.86 -8.72
N ASN A 395 2.02 17.06 -8.17
CA ASN A 395 1.32 17.48 -6.95
C ASN A 395 -0.09 18.00 -7.23
N LYS A 396 -0.52 18.00 -8.50
CA LYS A 396 -1.89 18.37 -8.89
C LYS A 396 -2.89 17.53 -8.09
N VAL A 397 -3.86 18.20 -7.49
CA VAL A 397 -5.01 17.57 -6.84
C VAL A 397 -5.85 16.85 -7.91
N PRO A 398 -6.05 15.52 -7.81
CA PRO A 398 -6.81 14.77 -8.80
C PRO A 398 -8.31 15.02 -8.68
N TYR A 399 -8.95 15.16 -9.83
CA TYR A 399 -10.41 15.14 -9.98
C TYR A 399 -10.89 13.75 -10.39
N LEU A 400 -12.19 13.45 -10.26
CA LEU A 400 -12.77 12.15 -10.63
C LEU A 400 -12.33 11.66 -12.02
N ARG A 401 -12.19 12.56 -13.00
CA ARG A 401 -11.70 12.22 -14.34
C ARG A 401 -10.25 11.72 -14.33
N ASP A 402 -9.39 12.26 -13.49
CA ASP A 402 -7.99 11.81 -13.33
C ASP A 402 -7.96 10.38 -12.75
N TRP A 403 -8.82 10.07 -11.77
CA TRP A 403 -8.98 8.72 -11.23
C TRP A 403 -9.43 7.71 -12.29
N LEU A 404 -10.49 8.05 -13.04
CA LEU A 404 -11.01 7.20 -14.11
C LEU A 404 -10.01 7.06 -15.27
N GLY A 405 -9.28 8.12 -15.60
CA GLY A 405 -8.24 8.10 -16.63
C GLY A 405 -7.05 7.22 -16.24
N GLN A 406 -6.61 7.29 -14.98
CA GLN A 406 -5.46 6.51 -14.51
C GLN A 406 -5.77 5.02 -14.32
N PHE A 407 -6.96 4.69 -13.80
CA PHE A 407 -7.30 3.33 -13.41
C PHE A 407 -8.27 2.64 -14.37
N GLY A 408 -9.03 3.37 -15.19
CA GLY A 408 -10.01 2.77 -16.11
C GLY A 408 -11.01 1.86 -15.37
N PHE A 409 -11.26 0.67 -15.91
CA PHE A 409 -12.17 -0.31 -15.29
C PHE A 409 -11.68 -0.81 -13.92
N PHE A 410 -10.36 -0.82 -13.68
CA PHE A 410 -9.78 -1.22 -12.39
C PHE A 410 -10.30 -0.37 -11.23
N PHE A 411 -10.65 0.90 -11.49
CA PHE A 411 -11.27 1.79 -10.51
C PHE A 411 -12.48 1.16 -9.85
N TRP A 412 -13.42 0.68 -10.66
CA TRP A 412 -14.66 0.07 -10.17
C TRP A 412 -14.40 -1.26 -9.47
N VAL A 413 -13.45 -2.06 -9.96
CA VAL A 413 -13.11 -3.36 -9.37
C VAL A 413 -12.51 -3.19 -7.97
N PHE A 414 -11.59 -2.23 -7.76
CA PHE A 414 -11.03 -2.04 -6.42
C PHE A 414 -12.02 -1.37 -5.46
N LEU A 415 -12.93 -0.51 -5.93
CA LEU A 415 -14.00 0.04 -5.08
C LEU A 415 -14.97 -1.05 -4.61
N ALA A 416 -15.43 -1.89 -5.54
CA ALA A 416 -16.24 -3.06 -5.23
C ALA A 416 -15.48 -4.02 -4.29
N GLY A 417 -14.17 -4.20 -4.53
CA GLY A 417 -13.30 -5.02 -3.69
C GLY A 417 -13.15 -4.50 -2.27
N GLY A 418 -12.99 -3.18 -2.08
CA GLY A 418 -12.91 -2.54 -0.77
C GLY A 418 -14.21 -2.70 0.02
N LEU A 419 -15.36 -2.47 -0.62
CA LEU A 419 -16.68 -2.68 0.00
C LEU A 419 -16.95 -4.15 0.31
N TYR A 420 -16.55 -5.06 -0.59
CA TYR A 420 -16.67 -6.50 -0.37
C TYR A 420 -15.76 -7.00 0.76
N LEU A 421 -14.54 -6.46 0.89
CA LEU A 421 -13.65 -6.72 2.01
C LEU A 421 -14.28 -6.22 3.33
N ALA A 422 -14.83 -5.01 3.33
CA ALA A 422 -15.53 -4.45 4.47
C ALA A 422 -16.71 -5.33 4.90
N HIS A 423 -17.49 -5.85 3.94
CA HIS A 423 -18.60 -6.76 4.20
C HIS A 423 -18.10 -8.12 4.72
N SER A 424 -17.03 -8.65 4.13
CA SER A 424 -16.43 -9.92 4.56
C SER A 424 -15.89 -9.83 5.99
N LEU A 425 -15.31 -8.69 6.36
CA LEU A 425 -14.82 -8.39 7.70
C LEU A 425 -15.97 -8.38 8.73
N SER A 426 -17.10 -7.76 8.42
CA SER A 426 -18.26 -7.67 9.31
C SER A 426 -19.25 -8.85 9.21
N ALA A 427 -19.12 -9.73 8.21
CA ALA A 427 -20.00 -10.88 8.02
C ALA A 427 -20.13 -11.79 9.27
N PRO A 428 -19.06 -12.07 10.06
CA PRO A 428 -19.18 -12.83 11.30
C PRO A 428 -20.11 -12.21 12.34
N LEU A 429 -20.37 -10.90 12.28
CA LEU A 429 -21.28 -10.18 13.18
C LEU A 429 -22.75 -10.53 12.89
N SER A 430 -23.09 -10.97 11.67
CA SER A 430 -24.45 -11.34 11.28
C SER A 430 -25.02 -12.56 12.01
N LYS A 431 -24.15 -13.39 12.58
CA LYS A 431 -24.54 -14.56 13.39
C LYS A 431 -25.00 -14.18 14.81
N ALA A 432 -24.92 -12.89 15.16
CA ALA A 432 -25.45 -12.36 16.41
C ALA A 432 -26.92 -11.92 16.24
N LYS A 433 -27.63 -11.63 17.34
CA LYS A 433 -29.05 -11.25 17.36
C LYS A 433 -29.43 -10.04 16.46
N ASN A 434 -28.46 -9.29 15.92
CA ASN A 434 -28.69 -8.12 15.08
C ASN A 434 -28.09 -8.29 13.67
N GLN A 435 -28.93 -8.69 12.71
CA GLN A 435 -28.50 -8.97 11.34
C GLN A 435 -28.00 -7.73 10.58
N SER A 436 -28.36 -6.51 11.03
CA SER A 436 -27.93 -5.25 10.40
C SER A 436 -26.47 -4.89 10.70
N ALA A 437 -25.86 -5.45 11.76
CA ALA A 437 -24.49 -5.15 12.16
C ALA A 437 -23.44 -5.47 11.07
N LYS A 438 -23.74 -6.46 10.21
CA LYS A 438 -22.88 -6.81 9.07
C LYS A 438 -22.74 -5.68 8.04
N TRP A 439 -23.66 -4.72 8.02
CA TRP A 439 -23.65 -3.61 7.06
C TRP A 439 -22.98 -2.35 7.60
N LEU A 440 -22.73 -2.25 8.90
CA LEU A 440 -22.20 -1.03 9.51
C LEU A 440 -20.78 -0.70 9.02
N ILE A 441 -19.87 -1.68 8.96
CA ILE A 441 -18.52 -1.44 8.40
C ILE A 441 -18.58 -1.08 6.91
N PRO A 442 -19.29 -1.82 6.02
CA PRO A 442 -19.49 -1.40 4.63
C PRO A 442 -20.06 0.02 4.46
N LEU A 443 -21.08 0.39 5.24
CA LEU A 443 -21.70 1.72 5.16
C LEU A 443 -20.74 2.82 5.62
N SER A 444 -19.96 2.58 6.68
CA SER A 444 -18.90 3.48 7.13
C SER A 444 -17.87 3.72 6.01
N VAL A 445 -17.38 2.62 5.40
CA VAL A 445 -16.42 2.66 4.30
C VAL A 445 -16.99 3.40 3.10
N LEU A 446 -18.24 3.11 2.73
CA LEU A 446 -18.92 3.77 1.61
C LEU A 446 -19.02 5.29 1.84
N ALA A 447 -19.44 5.72 3.03
CA ALA A 447 -19.53 7.14 3.37
C ALA A 447 -18.18 7.85 3.19
N MET A 448 -17.09 7.27 3.72
CA MET A 448 -15.74 7.84 3.61
C MET A 448 -15.23 7.87 2.16
N VAL A 449 -15.37 6.76 1.43
CA VAL A 449 -14.85 6.63 0.06
C VAL A 449 -15.57 7.58 -0.91
N LEU A 450 -16.89 7.76 -0.75
CA LEU A 450 -17.64 8.71 -1.56
C LEU A 450 -17.07 10.13 -1.43
N SER A 451 -16.69 10.54 -0.22
CA SER A 451 -16.12 11.88 -0.03
C SER A 451 -14.70 12.01 -0.54
N PHE A 452 -13.88 10.97 -0.41
CA PHE A 452 -12.49 10.97 -0.91
C PHE A 452 -12.42 11.18 -2.42
N ILE A 453 -13.43 10.72 -3.15
CA ILE A 453 -13.52 10.81 -4.60
C ILE A 453 -14.33 12.04 -5.04
N LEU A 454 -15.52 12.24 -4.48
CA LEU A 454 -16.48 13.23 -4.99
C LEU A 454 -16.28 14.63 -4.40
N ALA A 455 -15.52 14.80 -3.31
CA ALA A 455 -15.18 16.14 -2.83
C ALA A 455 -14.38 16.95 -3.86
N ASN A 456 -13.67 16.26 -4.78
CA ASN A 456 -12.97 16.85 -5.91
C ASN A 456 -13.59 16.30 -7.23
N LYS A 457 -14.89 16.50 -7.44
CA LYS A 457 -15.59 15.94 -8.61
C LYS A 457 -15.10 16.57 -9.92
N ASP A 458 -15.20 17.88 -10.04
CA ASP A 458 -14.84 18.65 -11.23
C ASP A 458 -14.51 20.11 -10.87
N PRO A 459 -13.53 20.77 -11.52
CA PRO A 459 -13.14 22.15 -11.22
C PRO A 459 -14.29 23.17 -11.28
N TYR A 460 -15.28 22.93 -12.14
CA TYR A 460 -16.40 23.83 -12.40
C TYR A 460 -17.68 23.45 -11.62
N SER A 461 -17.63 22.38 -10.82
CA SER A 461 -18.77 21.92 -10.03
C SER A 461 -18.81 22.52 -8.63
N VAL A 462 -19.95 22.37 -7.92
CA VAL A 462 -20.07 22.75 -6.50
C VAL A 462 -19.03 22.01 -5.63
N LEU A 463 -18.69 20.77 -6.01
CA LEU A 463 -17.68 19.94 -5.36
C LEU A 463 -16.34 20.00 -6.13
N ASN A 464 -15.70 21.16 -6.12
CA ASN A 464 -14.46 21.44 -6.86
C ASN A 464 -13.16 21.21 -6.06
N GLY A 465 -13.27 20.78 -4.81
CA GLY A 465 -12.14 20.49 -3.93
C GLY A 465 -11.58 21.68 -3.16
N THR A 466 -12.02 22.91 -3.47
CA THR A 466 -11.60 24.15 -2.79
C THR A 466 -12.76 24.88 -2.13
N SER A 467 -13.99 24.62 -2.56
CA SER A 467 -15.20 25.24 -2.03
C SER A 467 -15.52 24.80 -0.59
N ILE A 468 -16.20 25.66 0.16
CA ILE A 468 -16.71 25.33 1.50
C ILE A 468 -17.66 24.12 1.46
N GLN A 469 -18.41 23.94 0.37
CA GLN A 469 -19.29 22.79 0.17
C GLN A 469 -18.47 21.50 0.04
N SER A 470 -17.35 21.53 -0.69
CA SER A 470 -16.41 20.39 -0.78
C SER A 470 -15.84 20.04 0.59
N PHE A 471 -15.49 21.05 1.39
CA PHE A 471 -15.01 20.89 2.75
C PHE A 471 -16.07 20.26 3.67
N ILE A 472 -17.28 20.81 3.70
CA ILE A 472 -18.39 20.30 4.51
C ILE A 472 -18.72 18.86 4.11
N PHE A 473 -18.82 18.57 2.82
CA PHE A 473 -19.11 17.22 2.32
C PHE A 473 -18.03 16.21 2.75
N PHE A 474 -16.76 16.61 2.68
CA PHE A 474 -15.64 15.78 3.12
C PHE A 474 -15.68 15.51 4.63
N VAL A 475 -15.77 16.55 5.46
CA VAL A 475 -15.76 16.43 6.92
C VAL A 475 -16.99 15.69 7.43
N SER A 476 -18.19 16.01 6.92
CA SER A 476 -19.43 15.33 7.32
C SER A 476 -19.38 13.83 7.02
N SER A 477 -18.85 13.43 5.87
CA SER A 477 -18.71 12.03 5.50
C SER A 477 -17.72 11.27 6.39
N LEU A 478 -16.63 11.93 6.83
CA LEU A 478 -15.71 11.36 7.83
C LEU A 478 -16.39 11.20 9.19
N VAL A 479 -17.12 12.22 9.65
CA VAL A 479 -17.87 12.19 10.92
C VAL A 479 -18.93 11.08 10.90
N ILE A 480 -19.68 10.93 9.79
CA ILE A 480 -20.64 9.85 9.60
C ILE A 480 -19.93 8.49 9.61
N GLY A 481 -18.84 8.36 8.86
CA GLY A 481 -18.05 7.13 8.77
C GLY A 481 -17.54 6.65 10.13
N PHE A 482 -16.85 7.51 10.87
CA PHE A 482 -16.37 7.20 12.23
C PHE A 482 -17.50 7.09 13.25
N GLY A 483 -18.59 7.86 13.10
CA GLY A 483 -19.79 7.74 13.93
C GLY A 483 -20.45 6.37 13.82
N ILE A 484 -20.53 5.81 12.62
CA ILE A 484 -21.03 4.44 12.39
C ILE A 484 -20.12 3.40 13.07
N LEU A 485 -18.80 3.57 13.04
CA LEU A 485 -17.86 2.66 13.73
C LEU A 485 -17.96 2.80 15.25
N ALA A 486 -18.11 4.03 15.78
CA ALA A 486 -18.32 4.28 17.19
C ALA A 486 -19.65 3.67 17.66
N TYR A 487 -20.70 3.76 16.85
CA TYR A 487 -21.99 3.10 17.11
C TYR A 487 -21.87 1.57 17.09
N LEU A 488 -21.11 1.00 16.16
CA LEU A 488 -20.81 -0.43 16.13
C LEU A 488 -20.08 -0.87 17.42
N SER A 489 -19.09 -0.10 17.85
CA SER A 489 -18.37 -0.31 19.11
C SER A 489 -19.30 -0.23 20.33
N PHE A 490 -20.23 0.74 20.32
CA PHE A 490 -21.26 0.88 21.36
C PHE A 490 -22.16 -0.34 21.47
N LEU A 491 -22.67 -0.82 20.33
CA LEU A 491 -23.51 -2.01 20.29
C LEU A 491 -22.76 -3.26 20.78
N ALA A 492 -21.46 -3.36 20.51
CA ALA A 492 -20.62 -4.44 21.01
C ALA A 492 -20.50 -4.42 22.54
N GLY A 493 -20.28 -3.24 23.13
CA GLY A 493 -20.16 -3.05 24.58
C GLY A 493 -21.44 -3.34 25.36
N ARG A 494 -22.61 -3.34 24.71
CA ARG A 494 -23.91 -3.76 25.27
C ARG A 494 -24.19 -5.26 25.07
N GLU A 495 -23.13 -6.05 24.86
CA GLU A 495 -23.13 -7.51 24.65
C GLU A 495 -23.94 -8.01 23.43
N LYS A 496 -24.34 -7.14 22.51
CA LYS A 496 -25.10 -7.59 21.31
C LYS A 496 -24.24 -8.39 20.34
N PHE A 497 -22.91 -8.23 20.35
CA PHE A 497 -21.94 -9.03 19.58
C PHE A 497 -20.48 -8.80 20.03
N ASN A 498 -19.58 -9.72 19.69
CA ASN A 498 -18.15 -9.65 20.03
C ASN A 498 -17.29 -9.21 18.82
N LEU A 499 -16.65 -8.04 18.92
CA LEU A 499 -15.75 -7.48 17.89
C LEU A 499 -14.40 -8.19 17.78
N ASP A 500 -14.03 -9.04 18.74
CA ASP A 500 -12.84 -9.88 18.63
C ASP A 500 -12.90 -10.88 17.47
N LYS A 501 -14.10 -11.15 16.94
CA LYS A 501 -14.31 -11.99 15.77
C LYS A 501 -13.86 -11.32 14.48
N LEU A 502 -13.63 -10.00 14.49
CA LEU A 502 -13.13 -9.28 13.32
C LEU A 502 -11.69 -9.70 13.01
N ASN A 503 -11.44 -10.01 11.73
CA ASN A 503 -10.11 -10.36 11.28
C ASN A 503 -9.21 -9.11 11.24
N GLY A 504 -8.30 -8.99 12.21
CA GLY A 504 -7.37 -7.85 12.31
C GLY A 504 -6.52 -7.63 11.06
N LYS A 505 -6.19 -8.68 10.31
CA LYS A 505 -5.43 -8.56 9.05
C LYS A 505 -6.25 -7.88 7.95
N TRP A 506 -7.53 -8.22 7.86
CA TRP A 506 -8.45 -7.61 6.90
C TRP A 506 -8.78 -6.17 7.29
N LEU A 507 -8.90 -5.90 8.59
CA LEU A 507 -9.01 -4.53 9.11
C LEU A 507 -7.79 -3.69 8.72
N PHE A 508 -6.58 -4.25 8.84
CA PHE A 508 -5.35 -3.57 8.42
C PHE A 508 -5.32 -3.28 6.91
N VAL A 509 -5.67 -4.25 6.06
CA VAL A 509 -5.71 -4.01 4.59
C VAL A 509 -6.76 -2.95 4.24
N LEU A 510 -7.93 -2.98 4.88
CA LEU A 510 -8.97 -1.98 4.69
C LEU A 510 -8.51 -0.59 5.15
N ALA A 511 -7.84 -0.50 6.30
CA ALA A 511 -7.24 0.73 6.81
C ALA A 511 -6.15 1.28 5.88
N TRP A 512 -5.29 0.41 5.34
CA TRP A 512 -4.28 0.78 4.36
C TRP A 512 -4.91 1.35 3.09
N TRP A 513 -5.92 0.67 2.54
CA TRP A 513 -6.64 1.15 1.36
C TRP A 513 -7.32 2.50 1.61
N LEU A 514 -8.04 2.67 2.72
CA LEU A 514 -8.70 3.94 3.06
C LEU A 514 -7.70 5.08 3.30
N ALA A 515 -6.60 4.82 4.01
CA ALA A 515 -5.55 5.81 4.24
C ALA A 515 -4.92 6.28 2.93
N MET A 516 -4.62 5.35 2.01
CA MET A 516 -4.07 5.72 0.71
C MET A 516 -5.09 6.38 -0.21
N MET A 517 -6.38 6.01 -0.14
CA MET A 517 -7.45 6.73 -0.84
C MET A 517 -7.52 8.19 -0.37
N LEU A 518 -7.46 8.41 0.94
CA LEU A 518 -7.42 9.76 1.53
C LEU A 518 -6.18 10.53 1.08
N SER A 519 -4.99 9.92 1.10
CA SER A 519 -3.76 10.58 0.65
C SER A 519 -3.76 10.85 -0.86
N ALA A 520 -4.29 9.93 -1.66
CA ALA A 520 -4.39 10.05 -3.11
C ALA A 520 -5.34 11.16 -3.56
N ARG A 521 -6.30 11.56 -2.72
CA ARG A 521 -7.09 12.80 -2.95
C ARG A 521 -6.19 14.04 -3.02
N GLY A 522 -5.03 14.03 -2.36
CA GLY A 522 -4.13 15.19 -2.28
C GLY A 522 -3.27 15.41 -3.52
N ALA A 523 -2.82 14.35 -4.19
CA ALA A 523 -1.99 14.46 -5.40
C ALA A 523 -1.99 13.20 -6.26
N VAL A 524 -1.90 13.39 -7.59
CA VAL A 524 -1.76 12.32 -8.57
C VAL A 524 -0.52 11.46 -8.31
N ARG A 525 0.61 12.03 -7.85
CA ARG A 525 1.82 11.25 -7.51
C ARG A 525 1.56 10.12 -6.52
N VAL A 526 0.59 10.29 -5.61
CA VAL A 526 0.31 9.30 -4.56
C VAL A 526 -0.41 8.06 -5.12
N PHE A 527 -0.90 8.10 -6.37
CA PHE A 527 -1.51 6.94 -7.02
C PHE A 527 -0.60 5.71 -7.02
N ILE A 528 0.72 5.87 -7.16
CA ILE A 528 1.66 4.72 -7.09
C ILE A 528 1.57 3.96 -5.76
N VAL A 529 1.34 4.66 -4.64
CA VAL A 529 1.26 4.06 -3.30
C VAL A 529 -0.16 3.56 -2.99
N LEU A 530 -1.18 4.09 -3.68
CA LEU A 530 -2.54 3.55 -3.65
C LEU A 530 -2.69 2.24 -4.43
N VAL A 531 -1.91 2.03 -5.51
CA VAL A 531 -2.04 0.83 -6.36
C VAL A 531 -1.92 -0.47 -5.55
N PRO A 532 -0.92 -0.68 -4.68
CA PRO A 532 -0.81 -1.94 -3.94
C PRO A 532 -2.03 -2.31 -3.09
N PRO A 533 -2.58 -1.44 -2.21
CA PRO A 533 -3.79 -1.79 -1.48
C PRO A 533 -5.02 -1.91 -2.38
N ALA A 534 -5.14 -1.10 -3.44
CA ALA A 534 -6.22 -1.23 -4.43
C ALA A 534 -6.18 -2.60 -5.13
N VAL A 535 -4.97 -3.06 -5.49
CA VAL A 535 -4.75 -4.38 -6.08
C VAL A 535 -5.12 -5.49 -5.10
N LEU A 536 -4.77 -5.35 -3.81
CA LEU A 536 -5.14 -6.35 -2.80
C LEU A 536 -6.66 -6.51 -2.66
N VAL A 537 -7.40 -5.40 -2.53
CA VAL A 537 -8.86 -5.47 -2.34
C VAL A 537 -9.57 -5.97 -3.61
N ALA A 538 -9.12 -5.56 -4.80
CA ALA A 538 -9.62 -6.09 -6.08
C ALA A 538 -9.33 -7.59 -6.23
N SER A 539 -8.11 -8.01 -5.90
CA SER A 539 -7.69 -9.41 -5.99
C SER A 539 -8.45 -10.29 -5.00
N TYR A 540 -8.77 -9.78 -3.82
CA TYR A 540 -9.59 -10.49 -2.83
C TYR A 540 -11.03 -10.71 -3.32
N LEU A 541 -11.63 -9.73 -3.99
CA LEU A 541 -12.94 -9.90 -4.62
C LEU A 541 -12.89 -11.01 -5.67
N ILE A 542 -11.94 -10.94 -6.61
CA ILE A 542 -11.79 -11.92 -7.69
C ILE A 542 -11.51 -13.32 -7.12
N SER A 543 -10.59 -13.43 -6.16
CA SER A 543 -10.23 -14.72 -5.55
C SER A 543 -11.41 -15.34 -4.80
N SER A 544 -12.22 -14.53 -4.10
CA SER A 544 -13.40 -15.02 -3.39
C SER A 544 -14.47 -15.58 -4.33
N LEU A 545 -14.62 -15.01 -5.53
CA LEU A 545 -15.52 -15.52 -6.57
C LEU A 545 -15.01 -16.86 -7.12
N VAL A 546 -13.70 -16.97 -7.35
CA VAL A 546 -13.06 -18.23 -7.77
C VAL A 546 -13.24 -19.31 -6.71
N GLU A 547 -13.00 -19.00 -5.44
CA GLU A 547 -13.20 -19.95 -4.34
C GLU A 547 -14.66 -20.40 -4.21
N LYS A 548 -15.60 -19.47 -4.40
CA LYS A 548 -17.02 -19.77 -4.43
C LYS A 548 -17.37 -20.69 -5.60
N ALA A 549 -16.84 -20.42 -6.80
CA ALA A 549 -17.04 -21.26 -7.98
C ALA A 549 -16.55 -22.70 -7.75
N VAL A 550 -15.36 -22.86 -7.15
CA VAL A 550 -14.78 -24.18 -6.81
C VAL A 550 -15.60 -24.91 -5.75
N SER A 551 -16.21 -24.18 -4.81
CA SER A 551 -17.03 -24.77 -3.74
C SER A 551 -18.39 -25.29 -4.20
N ILE A 552 -18.92 -24.78 -5.31
CA ILE A 552 -20.24 -25.16 -5.84
C ILE A 552 -20.16 -26.48 -6.59
N LYS A 553 -21.13 -27.37 -6.32
CA LYS A 553 -21.24 -28.68 -6.98
C LYS A 553 -21.90 -28.60 -8.36
N ASP A 554 -22.91 -27.74 -8.48
CA ASP A 554 -23.67 -27.51 -9.71
C ASP A 554 -22.80 -26.86 -10.80
N VAL A 555 -22.91 -27.36 -12.03
CA VAL A 555 -22.09 -26.90 -13.15
C VAL A 555 -22.48 -25.48 -13.58
N PRO A 556 -23.77 -25.15 -13.85
CA PRO A 556 -24.21 -23.78 -14.11
C PRO A 556 -23.73 -22.76 -13.07
N GLY A 557 -23.92 -23.03 -11.78
CA GLY A 557 -23.48 -22.14 -10.70
C GLY A 557 -21.96 -21.95 -10.68
N LYS A 558 -21.18 -23.03 -10.87
CA LYS A 558 -19.73 -22.95 -10.97
C LYS A 558 -19.29 -22.08 -12.16
N VAL A 559 -19.87 -22.32 -13.35
CA VAL A 559 -19.56 -21.55 -14.57
C VAL A 559 -19.91 -20.08 -14.37
N PHE A 560 -21.05 -19.76 -13.76
CA PHE A 560 -21.46 -18.39 -13.48
C PHE A 560 -20.42 -17.60 -12.66
N TYR A 561 -19.95 -18.13 -11.53
CA TYR A 561 -18.96 -17.43 -10.71
C TYR A 561 -17.59 -17.33 -11.39
N PHE A 562 -17.19 -18.32 -12.18
CA PHE A 562 -15.97 -18.23 -12.99
C PHE A 562 -16.07 -17.16 -14.07
N ILE A 563 -17.22 -17.05 -14.77
CA ILE A 563 -17.45 -15.99 -15.76
C ILE A 563 -17.37 -14.62 -15.09
N ILE A 564 -17.98 -14.41 -13.93
CA ILE A 564 -17.87 -13.12 -13.23
C ILE A 564 -16.43 -12.83 -12.84
N ALA A 565 -15.71 -13.80 -12.25
CA ALA A 565 -14.30 -13.60 -11.89
C ALA A 565 -13.45 -13.26 -13.12
N PHE A 566 -13.71 -13.91 -14.26
CA PHE A 566 -13.06 -13.65 -15.54
C PHE A 566 -13.39 -12.24 -16.07
N LEU A 567 -14.65 -11.83 -16.03
CA LEU A 567 -15.11 -10.50 -16.44
C LEU A 567 -14.59 -9.37 -15.54
N LEU A 568 -14.23 -9.66 -14.29
CA LEU A 568 -13.57 -8.68 -13.41
C LEU A 568 -12.05 -8.62 -13.64
N PHE A 569 -11.42 -9.77 -13.92
CA PHE A 569 -9.96 -9.84 -14.05
C PHE A 569 -9.46 -9.43 -15.44
N VAL A 570 -10.04 -9.97 -16.51
CA VAL A 570 -9.51 -9.83 -17.88
C VAL A 570 -9.57 -8.40 -18.41
N PRO A 571 -10.69 -7.66 -18.25
CA PRO A 571 -10.76 -6.25 -18.66
C PRO A 571 -9.84 -5.32 -17.87
N VAL A 572 -9.28 -5.78 -16.74
CA VAL A 572 -8.23 -5.07 -16.01
C VAL A 572 -6.85 -5.50 -16.52
N ALA A 573 -6.55 -6.79 -16.47
CA ALA A 573 -5.20 -7.30 -16.70
C ALA A 573 -4.71 -7.12 -18.13
N LEU A 574 -5.56 -7.38 -19.14
CA LEU A 574 -5.13 -7.29 -20.54
C LEU A 574 -4.86 -5.85 -21.00
N PRO A 575 -5.77 -4.87 -20.79
CA PRO A 575 -5.49 -3.49 -21.16
C PRO A 575 -4.34 -2.89 -20.36
N ALA A 576 -4.20 -3.27 -19.08
CA ALA A 576 -3.07 -2.86 -18.26
C ALA A 576 -1.74 -3.38 -18.84
N TYR A 577 -1.67 -4.67 -19.19
CA TYR A 577 -0.49 -5.26 -19.84
C TYR A 577 -0.14 -4.57 -21.15
N SER A 578 -1.11 -4.40 -22.07
CA SER A 578 -0.85 -3.78 -23.37
C SER A 578 -0.37 -2.33 -23.22
N THR A 579 -1.04 -1.57 -22.34
CA THR A 579 -0.68 -0.16 -22.07
C THR A 579 0.70 -0.07 -21.46
N SER A 580 1.00 -0.90 -20.45
CA SER A 580 2.30 -0.94 -19.79
C SER A 580 3.43 -1.34 -20.74
N LEU A 581 3.20 -2.32 -21.62
CA LEU A 581 4.19 -2.76 -22.59
C LEU A 581 4.48 -1.65 -23.62
N LEU A 582 3.44 -0.99 -24.14
CA LEU A 582 3.59 0.13 -25.07
C LEU A 582 4.29 1.31 -24.39
N GLN A 583 3.85 1.69 -23.19
CA GLN A 583 4.48 2.75 -22.41
C GLN A 583 5.97 2.45 -22.19
N ALA A 584 6.31 1.26 -21.69
CA ALA A 584 7.70 0.90 -21.47
C ALA A 584 8.52 0.87 -22.76
N LYS A 585 7.98 0.39 -23.89
CA LYS A 585 8.71 0.31 -25.16
C LYS A 585 9.07 1.69 -25.74
N TYR A 586 8.21 2.68 -25.57
CA TYR A 586 8.35 4.00 -26.21
C TYR A 586 8.82 5.11 -25.28
N THR A 587 9.11 4.81 -24.00
CA THR A 587 9.62 5.83 -23.08
C THR A 587 11.16 5.87 -23.11
N GLY A 588 11.72 6.90 -23.73
CA GLY A 588 13.15 7.19 -23.76
C GLY A 588 13.56 8.27 -22.74
N PRO A 589 14.86 8.64 -22.69
CA PRO A 589 15.37 9.63 -21.74
C PRO A 589 14.62 10.97 -21.84
N GLY A 590 14.21 11.51 -20.70
CA GLY A 590 13.51 12.80 -20.57
C GLY A 590 14.39 14.03 -20.80
N PHE A 591 15.66 13.84 -21.18
CA PHE A 591 16.63 14.89 -21.46
C PHE A 591 16.42 15.47 -22.86
N ASN A 592 15.34 16.26 -23.00
CA ASN A 592 14.93 16.88 -24.26
C ASN A 592 15.94 17.93 -24.78
N GLN A 593 15.71 18.46 -25.97
CA GLN A 593 16.60 19.43 -26.63
C GLN A 593 16.87 20.68 -25.78
N GLN A 594 15.86 21.18 -25.04
CA GLN A 594 16.02 22.34 -24.18
C GLN A 594 17.02 22.07 -23.05
N TRP A 595 16.94 20.90 -22.42
CA TRP A 595 17.91 20.47 -21.42
C TRP A 595 19.31 20.29 -21.99
N GLN A 596 19.43 19.77 -23.21
CA GLN A 596 20.71 19.62 -23.90
C GLN A 596 21.35 20.98 -24.17
N LEU A 597 20.62 21.93 -24.74
CA LEU A 597 21.09 23.29 -24.99
C LEU A 597 21.50 24.01 -23.69
N ALA A 598 20.70 23.88 -22.63
CA ALA A 598 21.03 24.46 -21.33
C ALA A 598 22.30 23.85 -20.73
N ALA A 599 22.47 22.53 -20.81
CA ALA A 599 23.66 21.85 -20.32
C ALA A 599 24.91 22.20 -21.14
N ASP A 600 24.79 22.32 -22.46
CA ASP A 600 25.88 22.77 -23.33
C ASP A 600 26.29 24.21 -23.02
N TRP A 601 25.32 25.10 -22.78
CA TRP A 601 25.60 26.47 -22.36
C TRP A 601 26.35 26.52 -21.02
N ILE A 602 25.92 25.75 -20.00
CA ILE A 602 26.61 25.63 -18.70
C ILE A 602 28.01 25.00 -18.85
N LYS A 603 28.23 24.17 -19.87
CA LYS A 603 29.56 23.59 -20.10
C LYS A 603 30.52 24.59 -20.75
N GLN A 604 29.99 25.55 -21.51
CA GLN A 604 30.76 26.55 -22.26
C GLN A 604 31.01 27.84 -21.48
N ASN A 605 30.24 28.10 -20.41
CA ASN A 605 30.30 29.29 -19.56
C ASN A 605 30.44 28.87 -18.10
#